data_AF-A0A1V4UJD3-F1
#
_entry.id   AF-A0A1V4UJD3-F1
#
_cell.length_a   1.000
_cell.length_b   1.000
_cell.length_c   1.000
_cell.angle_alpha   90.00
_cell.angle_beta   90.00
_cell.angle_gamma   90.00
#
_symmetry.space_group_name_H-M   'P 1'
#
loop_
_entity.id
_entity.type
_entity.pdbx_description
1 polymer ?
#
loop_
_entity_poly.entity_id
_entity_poly.type
_entity_poly.pdbx_seq_one_letter_code
_entity_poly.pdbx_strand_id
1 'polypeptide(L)'
;MSNGLIEVLNALGSLLRFGILPFYSDRFIQLLGAAFAGSGSAGVLVIHFREKIREIPLLFCRYHVVICGVHTTTEVLAQQFRNKKTKTVVIGAGEDTFEAENIRRSSTVLLSGDPKNPAVLSLARLKNASTLLALTGSDGLNAEIALAAMKILEKRKGEPLTCILQISNPGLWKIIREQVLLPGKSPVVRIDFYNGPALGARDLLSSYFTPYIQTLSAHPSLLIVVGAGSLGENIITGASRAWYETGSRSSSLQVLLVDVHGREIRDRLYMTYPCLRDAAEIRAVPVDVRSAEFQSGGYLKDLGSRSSVLAFICLNDDTAGLTAALALSHHLVGLDARIFVRMDHNPGLATLVKEMSPETVPITPFNSLSFAARPDLVLGGIREILARAIHDQYLAKQSLHDAEQNDVAMAHWDDLPERLRESNRLQAEGILEKLRAVGCDILPLTDWNAPAFSFTPAEIEYLAEMEHERWMDAMKTQGFSLGPVKDEQKKTHPSMVPYIELSEPEKEKDRDAIRMIPRYLSLIDFQVYRPPGNPAKEAIPALRNERE
;
A
#
# COMPACT_ATOMS: atom_id res chain seq x y z
N MET A 1 -16.17 24.49 30.88
CA MET A 1 -16.43 23.26 31.65
C MET A 1 -16.81 22.06 30.77
N SER A 2 -17.45 22.23 29.60
CA SER A 2 -17.85 21.09 28.72
C SER A 2 -16.67 20.27 28.17
N ASN A 3 -15.55 20.90 27.79
CA ASN A 3 -14.40 20.19 27.21
C ASN A 3 -13.72 19.23 28.20
N GLY A 4 -13.62 19.58 29.49
CA GLY A 4 -12.99 18.72 30.49
C GLY A 4 -13.78 17.42 30.76
N LEU A 5 -15.11 17.50 30.75
CA LEU A 5 -15.97 16.33 30.94
C LEU A 5 -15.87 15.36 29.75
N ILE A 6 -15.89 15.88 28.51
CA ILE A 6 -15.73 15.09 27.27
C ILE A 6 -14.39 14.36 27.29
N GLU A 7 -13.34 14.96 27.83
CA GLU A 7 -12.01 14.36 27.87
C GLU A 7 -11.83 13.32 28.94
N VAL A 8 -12.43 13.50 30.11
CA VAL A 8 -12.52 12.45 31.14
C VAL A 8 -13.31 11.25 30.59
N LEU A 9 -14.39 11.49 29.83
CA LEU A 9 -15.14 10.45 29.13
C LEU A 9 -14.30 9.76 28.03
N ASN A 10 -13.47 10.49 27.28
CA ASN A 10 -12.55 9.91 26.31
C ASN A 10 -11.45 9.06 26.97
N ALA A 11 -10.88 9.53 28.08
CA ALA A 11 -9.91 8.77 28.87
C ALA A 11 -10.55 7.50 29.46
N LEU A 12 -11.74 7.60 30.05
CA LEU A 12 -12.51 6.44 30.54
C LEU A 12 -12.90 5.49 29.39
N GLY A 13 -13.31 6.02 28.24
CA GLY A 13 -13.59 5.25 27.03
C GLY A 13 -12.36 4.50 26.51
N SER A 14 -11.18 5.12 26.57
CA SER A 14 -9.93 4.45 26.25
C SER A 14 -9.63 3.33 27.27
N LEU A 15 -9.74 3.58 28.57
CA LEU A 15 -9.51 2.58 29.62
C LEU A 15 -10.44 1.36 29.52
N LEU A 16 -11.73 1.58 29.20
CA LEU A 16 -12.71 0.53 28.90
C LEU A 16 -12.27 -0.30 27.68
N ARG A 17 -11.81 0.35 26.61
CA ARG A 17 -11.36 -0.30 25.38
C ARG A 17 -10.08 -1.12 25.56
N PHE A 18 -9.22 -0.73 26.50
CA PHE A 18 -8.05 -1.54 26.87
C PHE A 18 -8.40 -2.70 27.82
N GLY A 19 -9.65 -2.85 28.24
CA GLY A 19 -10.13 -3.94 29.10
C GLY A 19 -9.80 -3.74 30.57
N ILE A 20 -9.56 -2.49 31.00
CA ILE A 20 -9.08 -2.17 32.36
C ILE A 20 -10.26 -2.00 33.34
N LEU A 21 -11.43 -1.58 32.87
CA LEU A 21 -12.62 -1.39 33.69
C LEU A 21 -13.72 -2.40 33.32
N PRO A 22 -14.10 -3.32 34.22
CA PRO A 22 -15.22 -4.23 34.01
C PRO A 22 -16.52 -3.56 34.49
N PHE A 23 -17.41 -3.25 33.54
CA PHE A 23 -18.81 -2.83 33.75
C PHE A 23 -19.10 -1.50 34.51
N TYR A 24 -20.07 -0.78 33.93
CA TYR A 24 -20.60 0.51 34.39
C TYR A 24 -21.50 0.36 35.64
N SER A 25 -21.45 1.33 36.56
CA SER A 25 -22.59 1.65 37.42
C SER A 25 -22.80 3.17 37.47
N ASP A 26 -24.06 3.63 37.33
CA ASP A 26 -24.43 5.06 37.30
C ASP A 26 -23.97 5.83 38.55
N ARG A 27 -23.76 5.12 39.66
CA ARG A 27 -23.20 5.67 40.90
C ARG A 27 -21.78 6.19 40.75
N PHE A 28 -20.95 5.61 39.88
CA PHE A 28 -19.54 6.01 39.74
C PHE A 28 -19.39 7.35 39.00
N ILE A 29 -20.24 7.58 37.98
CA ILE A 29 -20.29 8.86 37.24
C ILE A 29 -20.86 9.97 38.14
N GLN A 30 -21.86 9.65 38.97
CA GLN A 30 -22.39 10.60 39.95
C GLN A 30 -21.35 10.96 41.02
N LEU A 31 -20.53 10.00 41.49
CA LEU A 31 -19.47 10.25 42.46
C LEU A 31 -18.35 11.13 41.88
N LEU A 32 -17.91 10.85 40.65
CA LEU A 32 -16.93 11.67 39.94
C LEU A 32 -17.50 13.07 39.66
N GLY A 33 -18.73 13.16 39.16
CA GLY A 33 -19.42 14.43 38.92
C GLY A 33 -19.57 15.29 40.18
N ALA A 34 -19.89 14.67 41.32
CA ALA A 34 -19.99 15.34 42.61
C ALA A 34 -18.63 15.79 43.15
N ALA A 35 -17.56 15.00 42.95
CA ALA A 35 -16.20 15.39 43.28
C ALA A 35 -15.69 16.56 42.41
N PHE A 36 -16.13 16.64 41.15
CA PHE A 36 -15.74 17.70 40.21
C PHE A 36 -16.52 19.01 40.36
N ALA A 37 -17.77 18.96 40.82
CA ALA A 37 -18.59 20.17 41.02
C ALA A 37 -18.11 21.07 42.17
N GLY A 38 -17.33 20.53 43.12
CA GLY A 38 -16.99 21.19 44.38
C GLY A 38 -15.65 21.95 44.44
N SER A 39 -14.77 21.89 43.43
CA SER A 39 -13.44 22.52 43.54
C SER A 39 -12.96 23.20 42.26
N GLY A 40 -12.92 24.54 42.28
CA GLY A 40 -12.35 25.35 41.20
C GLY A 40 -10.86 25.06 40.92
N SER A 41 -10.16 24.44 41.88
CA SER A 41 -8.78 23.98 41.76
C SER A 41 -8.62 22.66 40.99
N ALA A 42 -9.63 21.77 40.99
CA ALA A 42 -9.58 20.53 40.22
C ALA A 42 -9.60 20.80 38.70
N GLY A 43 -10.27 21.87 38.26
CA GLY A 43 -10.26 22.27 36.85
C GLY A 43 -8.87 22.64 36.32
N VAL A 44 -8.04 23.27 37.15
CA VAL A 44 -6.64 23.63 36.80
C VAL A 44 -5.73 22.41 36.83
N LEU A 45 -5.92 21.51 37.80
CA LEU A 45 -5.21 20.22 37.86
C LEU A 45 -5.54 19.32 36.66
N VAL A 46 -6.79 19.29 36.19
CA VAL A 46 -7.19 18.53 35.00
C VAL A 46 -6.56 19.11 33.73
N ILE A 47 -6.37 20.42 33.64
CA ILE A 47 -5.67 21.04 32.50
C ILE A 47 -4.17 20.70 32.53
N HIS A 48 -3.55 20.69 33.71
CA HIS A 48 -2.11 20.39 33.85
C HIS A 48 -1.80 18.88 33.75
N PHE A 49 -2.72 18.00 34.16
CA PHE A 49 -2.61 16.54 34.01
C PHE A 49 -3.34 15.98 32.78
N ARG A 50 -3.88 16.86 31.93
CA ARG A 50 -4.67 16.53 30.73
C ARG A 50 -3.96 15.53 29.82
N GLU A 51 -2.67 15.74 29.62
CA GLU A 51 -1.83 14.91 28.77
C GLU A 51 -1.42 13.61 29.47
N LYS A 52 -1.04 13.71 30.76
CA LYS A 52 -0.64 12.56 31.58
C LYS A 52 -1.76 11.53 31.77
N ILE A 53 -3.02 11.95 31.90
CA ILE A 53 -4.17 11.05 32.03
C ILE A 53 -4.40 10.26 30.73
N ARG A 54 -4.15 10.88 29.56
CA ARG A 54 -4.30 10.24 28.25
C ARG A 54 -3.21 9.22 27.94
N GLU A 55 -2.09 9.26 28.65
CA GLU A 55 -1.01 8.27 28.57
C GLU A 55 -1.26 7.02 29.43
N ILE A 56 -2.13 7.07 30.45
CA ILE A 56 -2.43 5.93 31.34
C ILE A 56 -2.82 4.66 30.56
N PRO A 57 -3.65 4.70 29.50
CA PRO A 57 -3.98 3.51 28.72
C PRO A 57 -2.75 2.83 28.08
N LEU A 58 -1.70 3.60 27.77
CA LEU A 58 -0.43 3.06 27.25
C LEU A 58 0.20 2.09 28.24
N LEU A 59 -0.03 2.28 29.55
CA LEU A 59 0.48 1.40 30.58
C LEU A 59 -0.08 -0.03 30.53
N PHE A 60 -1.06 -0.30 29.67
CA PHE A 60 -1.67 -1.61 29.47
C PHE A 60 -1.73 -2.03 27.99
N CYS A 61 -1.17 -1.22 27.08
CA CYS A 61 -1.08 -1.56 25.66
C CYS A 61 -0.17 -2.77 25.42
N ARG A 62 -0.71 -3.77 24.71
CA ARG A 62 0.00 -4.92 24.12
C ARG A 62 -0.68 -5.28 22.81
N TYR A 63 0.08 -5.84 21.86
CA TYR A 63 -0.40 -6.23 20.53
C TYR A 63 -1.16 -5.09 19.83
N HIS A 64 -0.58 -3.88 19.90
CA HIS A 64 -1.12 -2.67 19.30
C HIS A 64 -0.25 -2.20 18.13
N VAL A 65 -0.81 -1.30 17.32
CA VAL A 65 -0.14 -0.65 16.19
C VAL A 65 0.35 0.73 16.64
N VAL A 66 1.64 1.00 16.43
CA VAL A 66 2.24 2.33 16.61
C VAL A 66 2.32 3.00 15.24
N ILE A 67 1.83 4.23 15.12
CA ILE A 67 1.79 5.00 13.87
C ILE A 67 2.60 6.27 14.08
N CYS A 68 3.60 6.52 13.23
CA CYS A 68 4.44 7.71 13.29
C CYS A 68 4.10 8.65 12.14
N GLY A 69 3.86 9.92 12.48
CA GLY A 69 3.38 10.95 11.57
C GLY A 69 1.92 11.30 11.82
N VAL A 70 1.59 12.58 11.70
CA VAL A 70 0.22 13.11 11.82
C VAL A 70 -0.11 13.85 10.54
N HIS A 71 -1.04 13.27 9.79
CA HIS A 71 -1.56 13.75 8.50
C HIS A 71 -2.82 12.95 8.14
N THR A 72 -3.49 13.32 7.06
CA THR A 72 -4.80 12.76 6.68
C THR A 72 -4.83 11.24 6.55
N THR A 73 -3.81 10.63 5.92
CA THR A 73 -3.75 9.17 5.78
C THR A 73 -3.70 8.47 7.14
N THR A 74 -2.92 9.00 8.10
CA THR A 74 -2.86 8.45 9.47
C THR A 74 -4.14 8.67 10.26
N GLU A 75 -4.85 9.78 10.03
CA GLU A 75 -6.17 10.00 10.62
C GLU A 75 -7.17 8.94 10.15
N VAL A 76 -7.29 8.76 8.82
CA VAL A 76 -8.19 7.76 8.24
C VAL A 76 -7.78 6.35 8.70
N LEU A 77 -6.49 6.03 8.73
CA LEU A 77 -6.00 4.74 9.24
C LEU A 77 -6.38 4.52 10.70
N ALA A 78 -6.21 5.53 11.56
CA ALA A 78 -6.58 5.42 12.97
C ALA A 78 -8.09 5.15 13.13
N GLN A 79 -8.93 5.79 12.32
CA GLN A 79 -10.38 5.54 12.28
C GLN A 79 -10.71 4.12 11.78
N GLN A 80 -10.04 3.64 10.72
CA GLN A 80 -10.25 2.30 10.17
C GLN A 80 -9.81 1.20 11.16
N PHE A 81 -8.66 1.37 11.81
CA PHE A 81 -8.21 0.49 12.88
C PHE A 81 -9.18 0.49 14.06
N ARG A 82 -9.80 1.63 14.37
CA ARG A 82 -10.85 1.71 15.38
C ARG A 82 -12.05 0.85 15.02
N ASN A 83 -12.54 0.94 13.78
CA ASN A 83 -13.66 0.13 13.31
C ASN A 83 -13.36 -1.37 13.40
N LYS A 84 -12.11 -1.77 13.16
CA LYS A 84 -11.61 -3.15 13.30
C LYS A 84 -11.22 -3.54 14.74
N LYS A 85 -11.49 -2.68 15.73
CA LYS A 85 -11.12 -2.85 17.16
C LYS A 85 -9.62 -3.03 17.41
N THR A 86 -8.76 -2.66 16.47
CA THR A 86 -7.30 -2.66 16.62
C THR A 86 -6.87 -1.49 17.51
N LYS A 87 -6.04 -1.76 18.52
CA LYS A 87 -5.48 -0.75 19.43
C LYS A 87 -4.40 0.03 18.68
N THR A 88 -4.47 1.37 18.71
CA THR A 88 -3.53 2.25 18.00
C THR A 88 -2.95 3.31 18.92
N VAL A 89 -1.69 3.65 18.68
CA VAL A 89 -0.98 4.77 19.30
C VAL A 89 -0.33 5.57 18.17
N VAL A 90 -0.64 6.86 18.09
CA VAL A 90 -0.05 7.77 17.08
C VAL A 90 1.03 8.62 17.74
N ILE A 91 2.15 8.83 17.07
CA ILE A 91 3.25 9.69 17.48
C ILE A 91 3.40 10.80 16.44
N GLY A 92 3.45 12.05 16.86
CA GLY A 92 3.74 13.16 15.96
C GLY A 92 4.12 14.44 16.68
N ALA A 93 4.77 15.33 15.94
CA ALA A 93 5.00 16.70 16.35
C ALA A 93 3.87 17.58 15.79
N GLY A 94 3.35 18.50 16.60
CA GLY A 94 2.30 19.43 16.18
C GLY A 94 1.00 19.21 16.95
N GLU A 95 0.93 19.78 18.14
CA GLU A 95 -0.23 19.62 19.04
C GLU A 95 -1.49 20.36 18.55
N ASP A 96 -1.42 21.18 17.50
CA ASP A 96 -2.50 22.08 17.08
C ASP A 96 -2.96 21.90 15.61
N THR A 97 -2.65 20.78 14.97
CA THR A 97 -3.20 20.50 13.63
C THR A 97 -4.63 19.96 13.70
N PHE A 98 -5.41 20.19 12.64
CA PHE A 98 -6.78 19.66 12.53
C PHE A 98 -6.80 18.13 12.62
N GLU A 99 -5.84 17.48 11.98
CA GLU A 99 -5.65 16.02 11.99
C GLU A 99 -5.30 15.51 13.39
N ALA A 100 -4.41 16.20 14.11
CA ALA A 100 -4.06 15.84 15.49
C ALA A 100 -5.31 15.86 16.40
N GLU A 101 -6.15 16.89 16.23
CA GLU A 101 -7.39 17.02 16.98
C GLU A 101 -8.42 15.94 16.62
N ASN A 102 -8.57 15.60 15.34
CA ASN A 102 -9.45 14.50 14.91
C ASN A 102 -8.96 13.14 15.44
N ILE A 103 -7.66 12.89 15.42
CA ILE A 103 -7.06 11.69 16.00
C ILE A 103 -7.35 11.62 17.50
N ARG A 104 -7.20 12.72 18.25
CA ARG A 104 -7.56 12.77 19.68
C ARG A 104 -9.04 12.50 19.93
N ARG A 105 -9.93 13.09 19.12
CA ARG A 105 -11.38 12.87 19.19
C ARG A 105 -11.78 11.43 18.87
N SER A 106 -10.95 10.72 18.10
CA SER A 106 -11.19 9.32 17.73
C SER A 106 -10.89 8.30 18.85
N SER A 107 -10.57 8.76 20.08
CA SER A 107 -10.19 7.90 21.23
C SER A 107 -8.92 7.06 20.99
N THR A 108 -8.05 7.53 20.08
CA THR A 108 -6.70 7.00 19.86
C THR A 108 -5.72 7.81 20.69
N VAL A 109 -4.73 7.14 21.29
CA VAL A 109 -3.69 7.83 22.06
C VAL A 109 -2.75 8.54 21.09
N LEU A 110 -2.68 9.87 21.19
CA LEU A 110 -1.71 10.69 20.46
C LEU A 110 -0.59 11.10 21.42
N LEU A 111 0.64 10.66 21.13
CA LEU A 111 1.85 11.05 21.83
C LEU A 111 2.53 12.19 21.09
N SER A 112 2.74 13.29 21.80
CA SER A 112 3.51 14.42 21.30
C SER A 112 5.00 14.13 21.41
N GLY A 113 5.74 14.28 20.31
CA GLY A 113 7.19 14.11 20.30
C GLY A 113 7.74 13.73 18.94
N ASP A 114 9.07 13.76 18.85
CA ASP A 114 9.78 13.33 17.64
C ASP A 114 9.73 11.80 17.50
N PRO A 115 9.14 11.25 16.43
CA PRO A 115 9.00 9.81 16.25
C PRO A 115 10.32 9.06 16.11
N LYS A 116 11.45 9.72 15.80
CA LYS A 116 12.77 9.06 15.79
C LYS A 116 13.40 8.94 17.17
N ASN A 117 12.87 9.65 18.18
CA ASN A 117 13.42 9.64 19.53
C ASN A 117 13.12 8.30 20.23
N PRO A 118 14.15 7.54 20.66
CA PRO A 118 13.94 6.25 21.31
C PRO A 118 13.10 6.30 22.59
N ALA A 119 13.13 7.43 23.31
CA ALA A 119 12.32 7.63 24.51
C ALA A 119 10.82 7.67 24.18
N VAL A 120 10.45 8.35 23.10
CA VAL A 120 9.06 8.47 22.64
C VAL A 120 8.53 7.14 22.12
N LEU A 121 9.34 6.42 21.33
CA LEU A 121 9.01 5.05 20.88
C LEU A 121 8.85 4.08 22.07
N SER A 122 9.65 4.24 23.12
CA SER A 122 9.53 3.45 24.34
C SER A 122 8.26 3.81 25.12
N LEU A 123 7.91 5.09 25.20
CA LEU A 123 6.65 5.58 25.79
C LEU A 123 5.43 5.01 25.05
N ALA A 124 5.51 4.94 23.71
CA ALA A 124 4.52 4.29 22.85
C ALA A 124 4.46 2.77 22.99
N ARG A 125 5.28 2.19 23.88
CA ARG A 125 5.36 0.75 24.15
C ARG A 125 5.70 -0.09 22.94
N LEU A 126 6.65 0.36 22.12
CA LEU A 126 7.10 -0.36 20.93
C LEU A 126 7.50 -1.81 21.21
N LYS A 127 8.08 -2.11 22.39
CA LYS A 127 8.45 -3.48 22.80
C LYS A 127 7.27 -4.45 22.88
N ASN A 128 6.06 -3.94 23.10
CA ASN A 128 4.82 -4.72 23.18
C ASN A 128 3.91 -4.54 21.97
N ALA A 129 4.32 -3.73 20.99
CA ALA A 129 3.59 -3.52 19.76
C ALA A 129 3.73 -4.74 18.82
N SER A 130 2.69 -4.98 18.03
CA SER A 130 2.72 -5.92 16.91
C SER A 130 3.27 -5.28 15.65
N THR A 131 2.99 -3.98 15.46
CA THR A 131 3.33 -3.27 14.22
C THR A 131 3.75 -1.83 14.50
N LEU A 132 4.74 -1.34 13.74
CA LEU A 132 5.14 0.06 13.66
C LEU A 132 4.93 0.56 12.21
N LEU A 133 4.19 1.63 12.04
CA LEU A 133 3.98 2.30 10.75
C LEU A 133 4.73 3.62 10.76
N ALA A 134 5.77 3.77 9.94
CA ALA A 134 6.49 5.01 9.73
C ALA A 134 5.96 5.71 8.48
N LEU A 135 4.95 6.56 8.66
CA LEU A 135 4.18 7.19 7.58
C LEU A 135 4.40 8.70 7.53
N THR A 136 5.58 9.20 7.93
CA THR A 136 5.83 10.64 7.87
C THR A 136 5.99 11.10 6.42
N GLY A 137 5.87 12.41 6.17
CA GLY A 137 6.07 13.01 4.84
C GLY A 137 7.52 12.98 4.33
N SER A 138 8.45 12.35 5.05
CA SER A 138 9.86 12.24 4.66
C SER A 138 10.32 10.78 4.70
N ASP A 139 10.71 10.26 3.53
CA ASP A 139 11.29 8.92 3.40
C ASP A 139 12.52 8.73 4.32
N GLY A 140 13.33 9.78 4.47
CA GLY A 140 14.51 9.78 5.34
C GLY A 140 14.15 9.66 6.83
N LEU A 141 13.15 10.42 7.28
CA LEU A 141 12.64 10.30 8.66
C LEU A 141 12.02 8.92 8.91
N ASN A 142 11.31 8.36 7.92
CA ASN A 142 10.76 7.00 8.02
C ASN A 142 11.87 5.95 8.20
N ALA A 143 13.00 6.10 7.51
CA ALA A 143 14.16 5.25 7.69
C ALA A 143 14.82 5.42 9.08
N GLU A 144 14.97 6.65 9.57
CA GLU A 144 15.49 6.93 10.92
C GLU A 144 14.62 6.29 12.03
N ILE A 145 13.29 6.36 11.89
CA ILE A 145 12.34 5.71 12.81
C ILE A 145 12.56 4.20 12.84
N ALA A 146 12.72 3.56 11.67
CA ALA A 146 12.96 2.13 11.58
C ALA A 146 14.29 1.72 12.21
N LEU A 147 15.37 2.48 11.98
CA LEU A 147 16.67 2.28 12.62
C LEU A 147 16.58 2.40 14.15
N ALA A 148 15.88 3.41 14.66
CA ALA A 148 15.64 3.59 16.09
C ALA A 148 14.85 2.42 16.69
N ALA A 149 13.82 1.94 15.99
CA ALA A 149 13.02 0.79 16.39
C ALA A 149 13.88 -0.48 16.50
N MET A 150 14.72 -0.77 15.51
CA MET A 150 15.62 -1.93 15.55
C MET A 150 16.56 -1.89 16.75
N LYS A 151 17.17 -0.74 17.03
CA LYS A 151 18.05 -0.56 18.19
C LYS A 151 17.35 -0.82 19.53
N ILE A 152 16.09 -0.38 19.68
CA ILE A 152 15.29 -0.63 20.89
C ILE A 152 14.95 -2.11 21.05
N LEU A 153 14.79 -2.82 19.93
CA LEU A 153 14.30 -4.18 19.86
C LEU A 153 15.40 -5.23 19.74
N GLU A 154 16.68 -4.87 19.74
CA GLU A 154 17.83 -5.81 19.66
C GLU A 154 17.72 -7.01 20.62
N LYS A 155 17.12 -6.82 21.80
CA LYS A 155 16.98 -7.84 22.85
C LYS A 155 15.56 -8.41 22.97
N ARG A 156 14.62 -8.07 22.07
CA ARG A 156 13.25 -8.58 22.15
C ARG A 156 13.26 -10.09 21.85
N LYS A 157 12.51 -10.83 22.66
CA LYS A 157 12.28 -12.27 22.53
C LYS A 157 10.84 -12.50 22.11
N GLY A 158 10.60 -13.49 21.25
CA GLY A 158 9.28 -13.82 20.73
C GLY A 158 9.06 -13.30 19.31
N GLU A 159 7.81 -13.03 18.96
CA GLU A 159 7.43 -12.65 17.60
C GLU A 159 8.08 -11.33 17.15
N PRO A 160 8.57 -11.28 15.89
CA PRO A 160 9.17 -10.07 15.33
C PRO A 160 8.14 -8.94 15.25
N LEU A 161 8.60 -7.71 15.45
CA LEU A 161 7.79 -6.53 15.15
C LEU A 161 7.74 -6.33 13.62
N THR A 162 6.56 -6.19 13.04
CA THR A 162 6.44 -5.70 11.65
C THR A 162 6.61 -4.19 11.61
N CYS A 163 7.57 -3.69 10.84
CA CYS A 163 7.86 -2.27 10.67
C CYS A 163 7.65 -1.88 9.21
N ILE A 164 6.70 -0.98 8.95
CA ILE A 164 6.27 -0.64 7.59
C ILE A 164 6.60 0.82 7.33
N LEU A 165 7.40 1.07 6.31
CA LEU A 165 7.88 2.41 5.98
C LEU A 165 7.15 2.92 4.74
N GLN A 166 6.62 4.14 4.82
CA GLN A 166 6.23 4.86 3.62
C GLN A 166 7.50 5.30 2.88
N ILE A 167 7.69 4.79 1.67
CA ILE A 167 8.78 5.20 0.78
C ILE A 167 8.19 5.56 -0.56
N SER A 168 8.39 6.81 -0.95
CA SER A 168 7.97 7.32 -2.25
C SER A 168 9.10 7.24 -3.28
N ASN A 169 10.37 7.32 -2.85
CA ASN A 169 11.52 7.24 -3.72
C ASN A 169 12.06 5.80 -3.86
N PRO A 170 11.95 5.18 -5.05
CA PRO A 170 12.42 3.81 -5.25
C PRO A 170 13.94 3.62 -5.06
N GLY A 171 14.75 4.68 -5.25
CA GLY A 171 16.20 4.61 -5.06
C GLY A 171 16.61 4.40 -3.60
N LEU A 172 15.86 4.95 -2.65
CA LEU A 172 16.11 4.77 -1.21
C LEU A 172 15.85 3.34 -0.75
N TRP A 173 15.00 2.62 -1.46
CA TRP A 173 14.69 1.23 -1.15
C TRP A 173 15.93 0.34 -1.23
N LYS A 174 16.81 0.53 -2.22
CA LYS A 174 18.04 -0.29 -2.35
C LYS A 174 18.95 -0.12 -1.13
N ILE A 175 19.14 1.11 -0.69
CA ILE A 175 19.99 1.45 0.46
C ILE A 175 19.40 0.87 1.74
N ILE A 176 18.10 1.09 1.96
CA ILE A 176 17.42 0.60 3.16
C ILE A 176 17.43 -0.93 3.16
N ARG A 177 17.16 -1.58 2.03
CA ARG A 177 17.24 -3.03 1.90
C ARG A 177 18.63 -3.58 2.23
N GLU A 178 19.70 -3.00 1.68
CA GLU A 178 21.07 -3.46 1.95
C GLU A 178 21.49 -3.27 3.42
N GLN A 179 20.94 -2.27 4.11
CA GLN A 179 21.26 -2.01 5.51
C GLN A 179 20.37 -2.76 6.50
N VAL A 180 19.13 -3.07 6.11
CA VAL A 180 18.07 -3.57 7.00
C VAL A 180 17.72 -5.05 6.75
N LEU A 181 17.78 -5.52 5.49
CA LEU A 181 17.29 -6.84 5.07
C LEU A 181 18.41 -7.85 4.78
N LEU A 182 19.63 -7.60 5.29
CA LEU A 182 20.69 -8.61 5.24
C LEU A 182 20.28 -9.82 6.10
N PRO A 183 20.14 -11.02 5.50
CA PRO A 183 19.75 -12.21 6.23
C PRO A 183 20.78 -12.49 7.35
N GLY A 184 20.27 -12.63 8.58
CA GLY A 184 21.07 -12.99 9.76
C GLY A 184 21.32 -11.88 10.80
N LYS A 185 20.96 -10.61 10.57
CA LYS A 185 21.25 -9.51 11.53
C LYS A 185 20.13 -9.07 12.46
N SER A 186 18.84 -9.33 12.17
CA SER A 186 17.79 -9.01 13.14
C SER A 186 16.54 -9.90 12.97
N PRO A 187 16.47 -11.06 13.64
CA PRO A 187 15.25 -11.89 13.65
C PRO A 187 14.06 -11.22 14.37
N VAL A 188 14.22 -9.98 14.83
CA VAL A 188 13.35 -9.32 15.80
C VAL A 188 12.50 -8.21 15.19
N VAL A 189 12.87 -7.69 14.02
CA VAL A 189 12.10 -6.68 13.28
C VAL A 189 12.03 -7.07 11.81
N ARG A 190 10.81 -7.24 11.29
CA ARG A 190 10.54 -7.47 9.88
C ARG A 190 10.23 -6.14 9.22
N ILE A 191 10.96 -5.76 8.19
CA ILE A 191 10.77 -4.47 7.51
C ILE A 191 10.03 -4.68 6.20
N ASP A 192 8.97 -3.90 5.99
CA ASP A 192 8.19 -3.85 4.76
C ASP A 192 7.99 -2.37 4.34
N PHE A 193 7.49 -2.17 3.12
CA PHE A 193 7.32 -0.86 2.53
C PHE A 193 5.89 -0.66 2.06
N TYR A 194 5.53 0.60 1.96
CA TYR A 194 4.21 1.02 1.54
C TYR A 194 4.31 2.29 0.70
N ASN A 195 3.62 2.31 -0.43
CA ASN A 195 3.49 3.49 -1.29
C ASN A 195 2.01 3.73 -1.60
N GLY A 196 1.38 4.55 -0.76
CA GLY A 196 -0.04 4.89 -0.87
C GLY A 196 -0.44 5.52 -2.19
N PRO A 197 0.26 6.57 -2.66
CA PRO A 197 -0.02 7.17 -3.96
C PRO A 197 0.07 6.20 -5.13
N ALA A 198 1.07 5.30 -5.16
CA ALA A 198 1.18 4.27 -6.21
C ALA A 198 0.01 3.28 -6.17
N LEU A 199 -0.40 2.84 -4.99
CA LEU A 199 -1.55 1.96 -4.80
C LEU A 199 -2.86 2.61 -5.30
N GLY A 200 -3.08 3.88 -4.92
CA GLY A 200 -4.26 4.64 -5.36
C GLY A 200 -4.27 4.85 -6.88
N ALA A 201 -3.12 5.20 -7.47
CA ALA A 201 -3.00 5.33 -8.93
C ALA A 201 -3.31 4.02 -9.64
N ARG A 202 -2.77 2.89 -9.17
CA ARG A 202 -3.01 1.58 -9.77
C ARG A 202 -4.49 1.20 -9.78
N ASP A 203 -5.19 1.43 -8.68
CA ASP A 203 -6.62 1.15 -8.59
C ASP A 203 -7.42 1.99 -9.59
N LEU A 204 -7.18 3.32 -9.62
CA LEU A 204 -7.82 4.24 -10.56
C LEU A 204 -7.56 3.86 -12.01
N LEU A 205 -6.32 3.51 -12.35
CA LEU A 205 -5.96 3.10 -13.70
C LEU A 205 -6.63 1.78 -14.07
N SER A 206 -6.62 0.78 -13.18
CA SER A 206 -7.30 -0.50 -13.43
C SER A 206 -8.82 -0.35 -13.60
N SER A 207 -9.44 0.56 -12.85
CA SER A 207 -10.88 0.79 -12.87
C SER A 207 -11.34 1.62 -14.07
N TYR A 208 -10.53 2.62 -14.46
CA TYR A 208 -10.98 3.64 -15.41
C TYR A 208 -10.13 3.76 -16.66
N PHE A 209 -8.81 3.59 -16.57
CA PHE A 209 -7.91 3.77 -17.72
C PHE A 209 -7.77 2.48 -18.55
N THR A 210 -7.48 1.35 -17.92
CA THR A 210 -7.27 0.07 -18.61
C THR A 210 -8.50 -0.39 -19.41
N PRO A 211 -9.72 -0.37 -18.86
CA PRO A 211 -10.92 -0.73 -19.62
C PRO A 211 -11.17 0.26 -20.77
N TYR A 212 -10.83 1.54 -20.55
CA TYR A 212 -10.96 2.58 -21.57
C TYR A 212 -10.03 2.30 -22.75
N ILE A 213 -8.74 2.05 -22.50
CA ILE A 213 -7.77 1.85 -23.59
C ILE A 213 -8.00 0.57 -24.40
N GLN A 214 -8.60 -0.45 -23.80
CA GLN A 214 -8.97 -1.68 -24.51
C GLN A 214 -10.07 -1.47 -25.56
N THR A 215 -10.87 -0.42 -25.41
CA THR A 215 -11.95 -0.07 -26.36
C THR A 215 -11.50 0.89 -27.47
N LEU A 216 -10.27 1.41 -27.40
CA LEU A 216 -9.73 2.37 -28.36
C LEU A 216 -9.19 1.68 -29.61
N SER A 217 -10.06 1.29 -30.54
CA SER A 217 -9.61 0.54 -31.72
C SER A 217 -9.10 1.41 -32.90
N ALA A 218 -9.18 2.75 -32.88
CA ALA A 218 -8.82 3.54 -34.07
C ALA A 218 -8.47 5.05 -33.92
N HIS A 219 -8.55 5.67 -32.73
CA HIS A 219 -8.46 7.14 -32.63
C HIS A 219 -7.44 7.65 -31.59
N PRO A 220 -6.83 8.83 -31.81
CA PRO A 220 -5.86 9.42 -30.90
C PRO A 220 -6.52 9.82 -29.58
N SER A 221 -6.07 9.21 -28.48
CA SER A 221 -6.56 9.48 -27.12
C SER A 221 -5.67 10.43 -26.35
N LEU A 222 -6.28 11.20 -25.46
CA LEU A 222 -5.59 12.18 -24.63
C LEU A 222 -5.81 11.87 -23.14
N LEU A 223 -4.72 11.73 -22.41
CA LEU A 223 -4.71 11.71 -20.95
C LEU A 223 -4.34 13.10 -20.43
N ILE A 224 -5.24 13.74 -19.69
CA ILE A 224 -4.96 15.00 -18.99
C ILE A 224 -4.69 14.68 -17.52
N VAL A 225 -3.58 15.17 -16.99
CA VAL A 225 -3.27 15.07 -15.56
C VAL A 225 -3.05 16.48 -15.02
N VAL A 226 -3.91 16.88 -14.08
CA VAL A 226 -3.83 18.19 -13.41
C VAL A 226 -3.31 17.99 -11.99
N GLY A 227 -2.15 18.56 -11.70
CA GLY A 227 -1.40 18.37 -10.46
C GLY A 227 -0.55 17.11 -10.50
N ALA A 228 0.76 17.27 -10.62
CA ALA A 228 1.74 16.18 -10.55
C ALA A 228 2.47 16.16 -9.21
N GLY A 229 1.69 16.09 -8.14
CA GLY A 229 2.19 15.54 -6.87
C GLY A 229 2.38 14.01 -6.98
N SER A 230 2.64 13.34 -5.86
CA SER A 230 2.93 11.89 -5.86
C SER A 230 1.85 11.05 -6.56
N LEU A 231 0.56 11.37 -6.40
CA LEU A 231 -0.52 10.63 -7.08
C LEU A 231 -0.49 10.87 -8.60
N GLY A 232 -0.39 12.12 -9.04
CA GLY A 232 -0.39 12.49 -10.46
C GLY A 232 0.80 11.89 -11.21
N GLU A 233 1.98 11.90 -10.60
CA GLU A 233 3.16 11.22 -11.16
C GLU A 233 2.94 9.72 -11.34
N ASN A 234 2.37 9.03 -10.34
CA ASN A 234 2.07 7.60 -10.43
C ASN A 234 0.96 7.29 -11.46
N ILE A 235 0.01 8.21 -11.68
CA ILE A 235 -0.99 8.08 -12.75
C ILE A 235 -0.32 8.21 -14.12
N ILE A 236 0.58 9.19 -14.31
CA ILE A 236 1.30 9.37 -15.57
C ILE A 236 2.13 8.12 -15.88
N THR A 237 2.99 7.71 -14.96
CA THR A 237 3.90 6.56 -15.17
C THR A 237 3.11 5.26 -15.35
N GLY A 238 2.09 5.03 -14.52
CA GLY A 238 1.24 3.84 -14.60
C GLY A 238 0.42 3.78 -15.89
N ALA A 239 -0.18 4.89 -16.33
CA ALA A 239 -0.96 4.95 -17.56
C ALA A 239 -0.07 4.73 -18.79
N SER A 240 1.09 5.39 -18.84
CA SER A 240 2.05 5.22 -19.92
C SER A 240 2.59 3.79 -19.98
N ARG A 241 2.80 3.14 -18.83
CA ARG A 241 3.19 1.74 -18.77
C ARG A 241 2.08 0.82 -19.26
N ALA A 242 0.85 1.00 -18.79
CA ALA A 242 -0.31 0.22 -19.26
C ALA A 242 -0.50 0.36 -20.78
N TRP A 243 -0.26 1.56 -21.33
CA TRP A 243 -0.24 1.79 -22.78
C TRP A 243 0.89 1.05 -23.48
N TYR A 244 2.10 1.06 -22.92
CA TYR A 244 3.23 0.31 -23.49
C TYR A 244 2.93 -1.21 -23.55
N GLU A 245 2.27 -1.74 -22.52
CA GLU A 245 1.92 -3.16 -22.41
C GLU A 245 0.84 -3.62 -23.41
N THR A 246 0.02 -2.73 -23.99
CA THR A 246 -0.95 -3.11 -25.03
C THR A 246 -0.30 -3.47 -26.37
N GLY A 247 1.00 -3.17 -26.54
CA GLY A 247 1.72 -3.44 -27.78
C GLY A 247 1.41 -2.48 -28.92
N SER A 248 0.65 -1.39 -28.66
CA SER A 248 0.40 -0.30 -29.62
C SER A 248 1.67 0.53 -29.89
N ARG A 249 2.65 -0.07 -30.58
CA ARG A 249 3.90 0.59 -30.99
C ARG A 249 3.71 1.64 -32.09
N SER A 250 2.51 1.75 -32.65
CA SER A 250 2.21 2.66 -33.76
C SER A 250 1.87 4.08 -33.30
N SER A 251 1.55 4.30 -32.01
CA SER A 251 1.27 5.64 -31.47
C SER A 251 1.60 5.76 -29.99
N SER A 252 2.25 6.86 -29.61
CA SER A 252 2.51 7.20 -28.21
C SER A 252 1.22 7.66 -27.52
N LEU A 253 1.08 7.33 -26.23
CA LEU A 253 0.05 7.92 -25.39
C LEU A 253 0.31 9.42 -25.27
N GLN A 254 -0.72 10.22 -25.51
CA GLN A 254 -0.58 11.67 -25.46
C GLN A 254 -1.01 12.13 -24.09
N VAL A 255 -0.06 12.73 -23.36
CA VAL A 255 -0.27 13.15 -21.97
C VAL A 255 -0.14 14.66 -21.90
N LEU A 256 -1.19 15.33 -21.44
CA LEU A 256 -1.17 16.74 -21.09
C LEU A 256 -1.00 16.87 -19.58
N LEU A 257 0.19 17.28 -19.16
CA LEU A 257 0.52 17.54 -17.76
C LEU A 257 0.31 19.01 -17.44
N VAL A 258 -0.67 19.35 -16.60
CA VAL A 258 -0.87 20.71 -16.08
C VAL A 258 -0.40 20.76 -14.63
N ASP A 259 0.69 21.46 -14.38
CA ASP A 259 1.24 21.68 -13.04
C ASP A 259 2.18 22.89 -13.08
N VAL A 260 2.24 23.69 -12.02
CA VAL A 260 3.15 24.84 -11.92
C VAL A 260 4.62 24.48 -12.20
N HIS A 261 5.04 23.26 -11.84
CA HIS A 261 6.38 22.70 -12.08
C HIS A 261 6.40 21.66 -13.21
N GLY A 262 5.39 21.62 -14.09
CA GLY A 262 5.16 20.53 -15.03
C GLY A 262 6.35 20.22 -15.96
N ARG A 263 7.14 21.23 -16.37
CA ARG A 263 8.33 21.02 -17.22
C ARG A 263 9.44 20.25 -16.49
N GLU A 264 9.75 20.65 -15.26
CA GLU A 264 10.78 20.02 -14.42
C GLU A 264 10.36 18.59 -14.07
N ILE A 265 9.09 18.39 -13.73
CA ILE A 265 8.54 17.06 -13.41
C ILE A 265 8.63 16.14 -14.62
N ARG A 266 8.20 16.59 -15.80
CA ARG A 266 8.31 15.82 -17.05
C ARG A 266 9.75 15.38 -17.30
N ASP A 267 10.70 16.32 -17.23
CA ASP A 267 12.10 16.03 -17.54
C ASP A 267 12.68 15.03 -16.54
N ARG A 268 12.34 15.17 -15.25
CA ARG A 268 12.70 14.19 -14.22
C ARG A 268 12.10 12.82 -14.51
N LEU A 269 10.81 12.72 -14.85
CA LEU A 269 10.16 11.44 -15.14
C LEU A 269 10.80 10.74 -16.34
N TYR A 270 11.14 11.46 -17.41
CA TYR A 270 11.85 10.89 -18.56
C TYR A 270 13.27 10.41 -18.23
N MET A 271 13.95 11.01 -17.26
CA MET A 271 15.25 10.53 -16.80
C MET A 271 15.12 9.30 -15.89
N THR A 272 14.09 9.26 -15.04
CA THR A 272 13.84 8.14 -14.13
C THR A 272 13.35 6.88 -14.86
N TYR A 273 12.51 7.06 -15.89
CA TYR A 273 11.88 5.99 -16.65
C TYR A 273 12.22 6.14 -18.15
N PRO A 274 13.34 5.57 -18.63
CA PRO A 274 13.75 5.73 -20.03
C PRO A 274 12.68 5.31 -21.05
N CYS A 275 11.98 4.19 -20.79
CA CYS A 275 10.90 3.68 -21.65
C CYS A 275 9.66 4.59 -21.71
N LEU A 276 9.51 5.54 -20.77
CA LEU A 276 8.38 6.48 -20.76
C LEU A 276 8.36 7.34 -22.02
N ARG A 277 9.53 7.67 -22.58
CA ARG A 277 9.63 8.49 -23.80
C ARG A 277 9.10 7.77 -25.04
N ASP A 278 9.27 6.46 -25.08
CA ASP A 278 8.80 5.62 -26.19
C ASP A 278 7.29 5.36 -26.07
N ALA A 279 6.78 5.27 -24.84
CA ALA A 279 5.39 4.98 -24.58
C ALA A 279 4.48 6.21 -24.60
N ALA A 280 4.97 7.38 -24.18
CA ALA A 280 4.15 8.57 -23.97
C ALA A 280 4.85 9.88 -24.33
N GLU A 281 4.11 10.71 -25.05
CA GLU A 281 4.47 12.09 -25.33
C GLU A 281 3.82 13.01 -24.30
N ILE A 282 4.63 13.58 -23.40
CA ILE A 282 4.18 14.41 -22.30
C ILE A 282 4.37 15.88 -22.69
N ARG A 283 3.25 16.57 -22.93
CA ARG A 283 3.19 18.02 -23.07
C ARG A 283 2.94 18.64 -21.70
N ALA A 284 3.92 19.37 -21.18
CA ALA A 284 3.81 20.08 -19.91
C ALA A 284 3.31 21.52 -20.09
N VAL A 285 2.31 21.90 -19.28
CA VAL A 285 1.70 23.22 -19.20
C VAL A 285 1.95 23.80 -17.80
N PRO A 286 2.92 24.72 -17.65
CA PRO A 286 3.38 25.25 -16.37
C PRO A 286 2.46 26.35 -15.84
N VAL A 287 1.23 25.99 -15.46
CA VAL A 287 0.17 26.95 -15.13
C VAL A 287 -0.48 26.58 -13.80
N ASP A 288 -0.77 27.59 -12.97
CA ASP A 288 -1.60 27.44 -11.78
C ASP A 288 -3.08 27.31 -12.18
N VAL A 289 -3.77 26.30 -11.66
CA VAL A 289 -5.20 26.06 -11.93
C VAL A 289 -6.11 27.22 -11.50
N ARG A 290 -5.65 28.07 -10.57
CA ARG A 290 -6.37 29.26 -10.10
C ARG A 290 -6.16 30.48 -11.02
N SER A 291 -5.26 30.39 -12.00
CA SER A 291 -4.94 31.49 -12.91
C SER A 291 -6.00 31.67 -14.00
N ALA A 292 -6.12 32.90 -14.52
CA ALA A 292 -6.98 33.20 -15.67
C ALA A 292 -6.56 32.42 -16.93
N GLU A 293 -5.26 32.13 -17.08
CA GLU A 293 -4.73 31.32 -18.18
C GLU A 293 -5.33 29.92 -18.17
N PHE A 294 -5.37 29.25 -17.01
CA PHE A 294 -5.99 27.94 -16.88
C PHE A 294 -7.50 27.98 -17.18
N GLN A 295 -8.19 28.99 -16.65
CA GLN A 295 -9.63 29.15 -16.85
C GLN A 295 -9.99 29.40 -18.32
N SER A 296 -9.12 30.07 -19.07
CA SER A 296 -9.33 30.39 -20.50
C SER A 296 -9.26 29.19 -21.44
N GLY A 297 -8.66 28.06 -21.02
CA GLY A 297 -8.53 26.85 -21.83
C GLY A 297 -7.59 26.98 -23.04
N GLY A 298 -6.78 28.05 -23.14
CA GLY A 298 -5.90 28.29 -24.29
C GLY A 298 -4.95 27.13 -24.62
N TYR A 299 -4.48 26.42 -23.59
CA TYR A 299 -3.61 25.24 -23.70
C TYR A 299 -4.29 24.01 -24.33
N LEU A 300 -5.62 23.99 -24.43
CA LEU A 300 -6.39 22.91 -25.07
C LEU A 300 -6.56 23.12 -26.57
N LYS A 301 -6.38 24.36 -27.08
CA LYS A 301 -6.65 24.71 -28.49
C LYS A 301 -5.76 23.94 -29.49
N ASP A 302 -4.57 23.56 -29.05
CA ASP A 302 -3.59 22.84 -29.84
C ASP A 302 -3.77 21.31 -29.77
N LEU A 303 -4.81 20.79 -29.11
CA LEU A 303 -4.99 19.35 -28.92
C LEU A 303 -5.40 18.59 -30.19
N GLY A 304 -5.85 19.30 -31.23
CA GLY A 304 -6.32 18.72 -32.49
C GLY A 304 -7.65 17.97 -32.34
N SER A 305 -8.10 17.26 -33.38
CA SER A 305 -9.29 16.42 -33.34
C SER A 305 -9.01 15.11 -32.59
N ARG A 306 -9.02 15.15 -31.25
CA ARG A 306 -8.98 13.95 -30.40
C ARG A 306 -10.39 13.41 -30.23
N SER A 307 -10.56 12.10 -30.35
CA SER A 307 -11.87 11.48 -30.25
C SER A 307 -12.28 11.17 -28.82
N SER A 308 -11.31 11.11 -27.89
CA SER A 308 -11.47 10.49 -26.58
C SER A 308 -10.52 11.14 -25.56
N VAL A 309 -11.06 11.64 -24.43
CA VAL A 309 -10.30 12.37 -23.39
C VAL A 309 -10.56 11.79 -22.00
N LEU A 310 -9.49 11.47 -21.29
CA LEU A 310 -9.55 11.08 -19.88
C LEU A 310 -8.78 12.10 -19.05
N ALA A 311 -9.41 12.73 -18.06
CA ALA A 311 -8.76 13.70 -17.19
C ALA A 311 -8.72 13.22 -15.73
N PHE A 312 -7.55 13.25 -15.11
CA PHE A 312 -7.37 13.03 -13.67
C PHE A 312 -6.91 14.32 -13.00
N ILE A 313 -7.72 14.83 -12.07
CA ILE A 313 -7.40 16.00 -11.24
C ILE A 313 -6.90 15.48 -9.89
N CYS A 314 -5.59 15.66 -9.64
CA CYS A 314 -4.87 15.01 -8.54
C CYS A 314 -4.41 15.99 -7.44
N LEU A 315 -4.95 17.21 -7.46
CA LEU A 315 -4.63 18.25 -6.49
C LEU A 315 -5.00 17.84 -5.05
N ASN A 316 -4.18 18.25 -4.07
CA ASN A 316 -4.44 17.99 -2.65
C ASN A 316 -5.58 18.87 -2.09
N ASP A 317 -5.83 20.02 -2.71
CA ASP A 317 -6.90 20.95 -2.33
C ASP A 317 -8.17 20.60 -3.11
N ASP A 318 -9.18 20.06 -2.43
CA ASP A 318 -10.44 19.67 -3.03
C ASP A 318 -11.13 20.83 -3.78
N THR A 319 -11.09 22.05 -3.24
CA THR A 319 -11.77 23.20 -3.86
C THR A 319 -11.07 23.61 -5.15
N ALA A 320 -9.74 23.64 -5.14
CA ALA A 320 -8.95 23.89 -6.35
C ALA A 320 -9.13 22.75 -7.36
N GLY A 321 -9.19 21.50 -6.90
CA GLY A 321 -9.47 20.32 -7.72
C GLY A 321 -10.82 20.41 -8.44
N LEU A 322 -11.89 20.71 -7.70
CA LEU A 322 -13.22 20.85 -8.29
C LEU A 322 -13.30 22.04 -9.24
N THR A 323 -12.70 23.18 -8.88
CA THR A 323 -12.62 24.36 -9.76
C THR A 323 -11.91 24.02 -11.07
N ALA A 324 -10.83 23.25 -11.00
CA ALA A 324 -10.10 22.79 -12.18
C ALA A 324 -10.93 21.83 -13.04
N ALA A 325 -11.66 20.91 -12.40
CA ALA A 325 -12.55 19.97 -13.07
C ALA A 325 -13.69 20.67 -13.82
N LEU A 326 -14.33 21.67 -13.21
CA LEU A 326 -15.41 22.46 -13.82
C LEU A 326 -14.90 23.33 -14.98
N ALA A 327 -13.72 23.93 -14.85
CA ALA A 327 -13.13 24.67 -15.96
C ALA A 327 -12.84 23.75 -17.16
N LEU A 328 -12.27 22.57 -16.91
CA LEU A 328 -12.02 21.57 -17.96
C LEU A 328 -13.33 21.04 -18.57
N SER A 329 -14.37 20.80 -17.76
CA SER A 329 -15.64 20.28 -18.28
C SER A 329 -16.28 21.21 -19.30
N HIS A 330 -16.19 22.53 -19.09
CA HIS A 330 -16.66 23.54 -20.05
C HIS A 330 -15.92 23.51 -21.38
N HIS A 331 -14.60 23.26 -21.36
CA HIS A 331 -13.78 23.25 -22.59
C HIS A 331 -13.82 21.92 -23.34
N LEU A 332 -14.29 20.86 -22.68
CA LEU A 332 -14.35 19.51 -23.25
C LEU A 332 -15.76 19.12 -23.73
N VAL A 333 -16.73 20.04 -23.66
CA VAL A 333 -18.10 19.81 -24.17
C VAL A 333 -18.05 19.41 -25.65
N GLY A 334 -18.78 18.35 -26.00
CA GLY A 334 -18.85 17.81 -27.37
C GLY A 334 -17.78 16.77 -27.70
N LEU A 335 -16.84 16.50 -26.80
CA LEU A 335 -15.90 15.37 -26.90
C LEU A 335 -16.40 14.18 -26.05
N ASP A 336 -15.99 12.96 -26.40
CA ASP A 336 -16.10 11.81 -25.50
C ASP A 336 -15.06 11.96 -24.38
N ALA A 337 -15.43 12.72 -23.35
CA ALA A 337 -14.57 13.07 -22.25
C ALA A 337 -15.11 12.53 -20.92
N ARG A 338 -14.20 12.18 -20.01
CA ARG A 338 -14.53 11.86 -18.61
C ARG A 338 -13.50 12.48 -17.69
N ILE A 339 -13.97 13.09 -16.60
CA ILE A 339 -13.13 13.79 -15.63
C ILE A 339 -13.23 13.08 -14.29
N PHE A 340 -12.09 12.73 -13.71
CA PHE A 340 -11.98 12.18 -12.37
C PHE A 340 -11.35 13.22 -11.46
N VAL A 341 -12.02 13.57 -10.36
CA VAL A 341 -11.55 14.61 -9.44
C VAL A 341 -11.29 14.03 -8.05
N ARG A 342 -10.09 14.25 -7.53
CA ARG A 342 -9.72 13.86 -6.17
C ARG A 342 -10.51 14.69 -5.16
N MET A 343 -11.21 14.02 -4.26
CA MET A 343 -12.02 14.60 -3.18
C MET A 343 -11.74 13.82 -1.89
N ASP A 344 -10.76 14.27 -1.11
CA ASP A 344 -10.31 13.56 0.09
C ASP A 344 -10.93 14.10 1.38
N HIS A 345 -11.24 15.40 1.41
CA HIS A 345 -11.55 16.13 2.65
C HIS A 345 -13.00 16.62 2.72
N ASN A 346 -13.70 16.73 1.58
CA ASN A 346 -15.02 17.36 1.49
C ASN A 346 -16.07 16.40 0.90
N PRO A 347 -16.64 15.48 1.70
CA PRO A 347 -17.64 14.53 1.23
C PRO A 347 -18.92 15.20 0.71
N GLY A 348 -19.28 16.37 1.25
CA GLY A 348 -20.43 17.14 0.77
C GLY A 348 -20.28 17.64 -0.67
N LEU A 349 -19.08 18.14 -1.03
CA LEU A 349 -18.78 18.53 -2.41
C LEU A 349 -18.81 17.31 -3.34
N ALA A 350 -18.28 16.17 -2.91
CA ALA A 350 -18.33 14.95 -3.70
C ALA A 350 -19.77 14.48 -3.98
N THR A 351 -20.71 14.63 -3.03
CA THR A 351 -22.12 14.31 -3.27
C THR A 351 -22.75 15.27 -4.29
N LEU A 352 -22.51 16.57 -4.17
CA LEU A 352 -23.03 17.57 -5.11
C LEU A 352 -22.54 17.30 -6.54
N VAL A 353 -21.27 16.94 -6.71
CA VAL A 353 -20.70 16.58 -8.03
C VAL A 353 -21.41 15.36 -8.62
N LYS A 354 -21.75 14.35 -7.81
CA LYS A 354 -22.49 13.16 -8.28
C LYS A 354 -23.93 13.48 -8.71
N GLU A 355 -24.52 14.53 -8.13
CA GLU A 355 -25.89 14.96 -8.41
C GLU A 355 -25.98 15.96 -9.58
N MET A 356 -24.85 16.45 -10.11
CA MET A 356 -24.84 17.36 -11.26
C MET A 356 -25.40 16.69 -12.53
N SER A 357 -26.24 17.43 -13.26
CA SER A 357 -26.89 16.98 -14.50
C SER A 357 -25.89 16.62 -15.62
N PRO A 358 -26.24 15.66 -16.50
CA PRO A 358 -25.39 15.16 -17.60
C PRO A 358 -25.25 16.11 -18.81
N GLU A 359 -25.70 17.37 -18.71
CA GLU A 359 -25.56 18.36 -19.80
C GLU A 359 -24.09 18.78 -20.03
N THR A 360 -23.19 18.41 -19.12
CA THR A 360 -21.74 18.65 -19.21
C THR A 360 -20.96 17.34 -19.19
N VAL A 361 -19.66 17.42 -19.49
CA VAL A 361 -18.75 16.28 -19.39
C VAL A 361 -18.84 15.63 -18.01
N PRO A 362 -19.05 14.31 -17.89
CA PRO A 362 -19.18 13.63 -16.61
C PRO A 362 -17.97 13.86 -15.69
N ILE A 363 -18.24 14.32 -14.46
CA ILE A 363 -17.25 14.48 -13.40
C ILE A 363 -17.51 13.41 -12.33
N THR A 364 -16.54 12.53 -12.13
CA THR A 364 -16.61 11.46 -11.12
C THR A 364 -15.63 11.78 -9.98
N PRO A 365 -16.12 12.03 -8.75
CA PRO A 365 -15.24 12.22 -7.62
C PRO A 365 -14.67 10.88 -7.16
N PHE A 366 -13.39 10.86 -6.81
CA PHE A 366 -12.74 9.71 -6.17
C PHE A 366 -12.03 10.14 -4.89
N ASN A 367 -11.94 9.21 -3.94
CA ASN A 367 -11.20 9.41 -2.71
C ASN A 367 -9.87 8.65 -2.82
N SER A 368 -8.74 9.35 -2.76
CA SER A 368 -7.43 8.70 -2.84
C SER A 368 -7.06 8.03 -1.51
N LEU A 369 -7.56 8.56 -0.40
CA LEU A 369 -7.32 8.04 0.94
C LEU A 369 -8.03 6.71 1.19
N SER A 370 -9.14 6.41 0.53
CA SER A 370 -9.83 5.12 0.70
C SER A 370 -8.96 3.93 0.30
N PHE A 371 -7.99 4.14 -0.59
CA PHE A 371 -7.04 3.12 -1.03
C PHE A 371 -5.73 3.20 -0.24
N ALA A 372 -5.21 4.40 -0.07
CA ALA A 372 -4.01 4.62 0.71
C ALA A 372 -4.19 4.14 2.16
N ALA A 373 -5.30 4.46 2.82
CA ALA A 373 -5.54 4.16 4.23
C ALA A 373 -6.22 2.80 4.47
N ARG A 374 -6.09 1.81 3.57
CA ARG A 374 -6.61 0.45 3.80
C ARG A 374 -5.75 -0.30 4.83
N PRO A 375 -6.31 -0.72 5.99
CA PRO A 375 -5.53 -1.41 7.02
C PRO A 375 -4.83 -2.67 6.53
N ASP A 376 -5.47 -3.45 5.66
CA ASP A 376 -4.93 -4.69 5.11
C ASP A 376 -3.73 -4.43 4.18
N LEU A 377 -3.80 -3.41 3.32
CA LEU A 377 -2.69 -3.04 2.44
C LEU A 377 -1.55 -2.35 3.21
N VAL A 378 -1.89 -1.52 4.20
CA VAL A 378 -0.89 -0.82 5.01
C VAL A 378 -0.19 -1.76 5.98
N LEU A 379 -0.91 -2.62 6.71
CA LEU A 379 -0.31 -3.61 7.62
C LEU A 379 0.36 -4.76 6.86
N GLY A 380 -0.13 -5.04 5.66
CA GLY A 380 0.35 -6.12 4.82
C GLY A 380 1.53 -5.74 3.94
N GLY A 381 1.76 -4.45 3.70
CA GLY A 381 2.89 -3.94 2.92
C GLY A 381 2.97 -4.50 1.50
N ILE A 382 4.18 -4.61 0.98
CA ILE A 382 4.47 -5.25 -0.31
C ILE A 382 4.05 -6.73 -0.28
N ARG A 383 4.23 -7.40 0.87
CA ARG A 383 3.90 -8.81 1.05
C ARG A 383 2.44 -9.11 0.71
N GLU A 384 1.49 -8.32 1.20
CA GLU A 384 0.05 -8.54 0.95
C GLU A 384 -0.33 -8.27 -0.50
N ILE A 385 0.31 -7.28 -1.15
CA ILE A 385 0.08 -6.98 -2.57
C ILE A 385 0.51 -8.17 -3.42
N LEU A 386 1.71 -8.72 -3.16
CA LEU A 386 2.21 -9.90 -3.85
C LEU A 386 1.34 -11.13 -3.57
N ALA A 387 0.92 -11.33 -2.32
CA ALA A 387 0.10 -12.47 -1.93
C ALA A 387 -1.27 -12.47 -2.63
N ARG A 388 -1.92 -11.30 -2.74
CA ARG A 388 -3.15 -11.12 -3.53
C ARG A 388 -2.92 -11.45 -5.00
N ALA A 389 -1.83 -10.95 -5.59
CA ALA A 389 -1.51 -11.21 -7.00
C ALA A 389 -1.22 -12.68 -7.31
N ILE A 390 -0.57 -13.38 -6.38
CA ILE A 390 -0.35 -14.83 -6.45
C ILE A 390 -1.70 -15.56 -6.46
N HIS A 391 -2.61 -15.17 -5.56
CA HIS A 391 -3.96 -15.75 -5.48
C HIS A 391 -4.80 -15.45 -6.73
N ASP A 392 -4.75 -14.23 -7.24
CA ASP A 392 -5.45 -13.84 -8.47
C ASP A 392 -4.97 -14.68 -9.67
N GLN A 393 -3.68 -14.97 -9.74
CA GLN A 393 -3.12 -15.85 -10.76
C GLN A 393 -3.60 -17.30 -10.61
N TYR A 394 -3.74 -17.78 -9.37
CA TYR A 394 -4.33 -19.09 -9.10
C TYR A 394 -5.78 -19.16 -9.59
N LEU A 395 -6.60 -18.15 -9.27
CA LEU A 395 -7.99 -18.05 -9.74
C LEU A 395 -8.09 -17.99 -11.27
N ALA A 396 -7.24 -17.19 -11.91
CA ALA A 396 -7.22 -17.06 -13.38
C ALA A 396 -6.93 -18.39 -14.08
N LYS A 397 -6.07 -19.25 -13.51
CA LYS A 397 -5.77 -20.57 -14.07
C LYS A 397 -6.86 -21.60 -13.84
N GLN A 398 -7.46 -21.60 -12.66
CA GLN A 398 -8.58 -22.50 -12.36
C GLN A 398 -9.82 -22.17 -13.19
N SER A 399 -10.02 -20.89 -13.54
CA SER A 399 -11.12 -20.48 -14.42
C SER A 399 -11.01 -21.05 -15.85
N LEU A 400 -9.83 -21.54 -16.27
CA LEU A 400 -9.56 -22.11 -17.59
C LEU A 400 -9.71 -23.64 -17.65
N HIS A 401 -9.82 -24.32 -16.50
CA HIS A 401 -10.03 -25.76 -16.39
C HIS A 401 -11.33 -26.00 -15.62
N ASP A 402 -12.38 -26.51 -16.28
CA ASP A 402 -13.77 -26.56 -15.81
C ASP A 402 -13.99 -26.75 -14.28
N ALA A 403 -14.83 -25.87 -13.75
CA ALA A 403 -15.12 -25.63 -12.33
C ALA A 403 -16.09 -26.65 -11.68
N GLU A 404 -15.73 -27.92 -11.62
CA GLU A 404 -16.57 -28.95 -10.97
C GLU A 404 -16.22 -29.24 -9.50
N GLN A 405 -15.25 -28.55 -8.90
CA GLN A 405 -14.96 -28.71 -7.47
C GLN A 405 -15.09 -27.40 -6.71
N ASN A 406 -15.97 -27.43 -5.70
CA ASN A 406 -16.20 -26.37 -4.73
C ASN A 406 -15.01 -26.29 -3.76
N ASP A 407 -13.81 -26.00 -4.26
CA ASP A 407 -12.60 -25.87 -3.45
C ASP A 407 -12.64 -24.53 -2.71
N VAL A 408 -12.48 -24.56 -1.39
CA VAL A 408 -12.41 -23.39 -0.52
C VAL A 408 -11.29 -22.42 -0.97
N ALA A 409 -10.27 -22.94 -1.66
CA ALA A 409 -9.20 -22.14 -2.26
C ALA A 409 -9.66 -21.25 -3.43
N MET A 410 -10.85 -21.45 -3.99
CA MET A 410 -11.40 -20.61 -5.08
C MET A 410 -12.19 -19.38 -4.58
N ALA A 411 -12.29 -19.19 -3.27
CA ALA A 411 -12.93 -17.99 -2.71
C ALA A 411 -12.16 -16.72 -3.09
N HIS A 412 -12.89 -15.60 -3.18
CA HIS A 412 -12.28 -14.28 -3.31
C HIS A 412 -11.36 -14.01 -2.10
N TRP A 413 -10.29 -13.23 -2.29
CA TRP A 413 -9.25 -13.03 -1.26
C TRP A 413 -9.81 -12.66 0.12
N ASP A 414 -10.80 -11.77 0.15
CA ASP A 414 -11.35 -11.26 1.41
C ASP A 414 -12.20 -12.32 2.17
N ASP A 415 -12.68 -13.36 1.48
CA ASP A 415 -13.42 -14.50 2.04
C ASP A 415 -12.52 -15.73 2.25
N LEU A 416 -11.26 -15.65 1.84
CA LEU A 416 -10.31 -16.74 1.92
C LEU A 416 -9.92 -17.03 3.39
N PRO A 417 -9.92 -18.30 3.83
CA PRO A 417 -9.45 -18.66 5.16
C PRO A 417 -8.06 -18.11 5.46
N GLU A 418 -7.84 -17.64 6.69
CA GLU A 418 -6.56 -17.02 7.11
C GLU A 418 -5.36 -17.92 6.81
N ARG A 419 -5.52 -19.24 6.95
CA ARG A 419 -4.49 -20.23 6.63
C ARG A 419 -4.03 -20.16 5.17
N LEU A 420 -4.98 -20.00 4.24
CA LEU A 420 -4.70 -19.92 2.81
C LEU A 420 -4.17 -18.54 2.42
N ARG A 421 -4.67 -17.46 3.04
CA ARG A 421 -4.04 -16.13 2.91
C ARG A 421 -2.59 -16.15 3.36
N GLU A 422 -2.32 -16.77 4.51
CA GLU A 422 -0.95 -16.90 5.04
C GLU A 422 -0.06 -17.76 4.13
N SER A 423 -0.60 -18.81 3.49
CA SER A 423 0.15 -19.59 2.50
C SER A 423 0.65 -18.74 1.33
N ASN A 424 -0.21 -17.89 0.75
CA ASN A 424 0.16 -16.97 -0.34
C ASN A 424 1.17 -15.92 0.14
N ARG A 425 1.01 -15.42 1.37
CA ARG A 425 1.95 -14.48 1.97
C ARG A 425 3.33 -15.07 2.24
N LEU A 426 3.42 -16.33 2.66
CA LEU A 426 4.69 -17.05 2.82
C LEU A 426 5.38 -17.29 1.47
N GLN A 427 4.60 -17.57 0.42
CA GLN A 427 5.14 -17.66 -0.94
C GLN A 427 5.73 -16.32 -1.42
N ALA A 428 5.04 -15.20 -1.15
CA ALA A 428 5.54 -13.86 -1.44
C ALA A 428 6.85 -13.55 -0.71
N GLU A 429 6.98 -13.94 0.57
CA GLU A 429 8.21 -13.76 1.35
C GLU A 429 9.40 -14.56 0.79
N GLY A 430 9.14 -15.76 0.24
CA GLY A 430 10.17 -16.62 -0.34
C GLY A 430 10.72 -16.14 -1.70
N ILE A 431 10.12 -15.13 -2.34
CA ILE A 431 10.54 -14.68 -3.69
C ILE A 431 12.00 -14.25 -3.70
N LEU A 432 12.44 -13.44 -2.74
CA LEU A 432 13.81 -12.91 -2.74
C LEU A 432 14.86 -13.99 -2.49
N GLU A 433 14.56 -14.95 -1.62
CA GLU A 433 15.44 -16.09 -1.35
C GLU A 433 15.63 -16.94 -2.61
N LYS A 434 14.54 -17.26 -3.31
CA LYS A 434 14.57 -17.97 -4.59
C LYS A 434 15.41 -17.23 -5.63
N LEU A 435 15.22 -15.91 -5.79
CA LEU A 435 16.02 -15.13 -6.74
C LEU A 435 17.52 -15.18 -6.42
N ARG A 436 17.89 -15.05 -5.14
CA ARG A 436 19.29 -15.10 -4.72
C ARG A 436 19.92 -16.48 -4.92
N ALA A 437 19.15 -17.55 -4.79
CA ALA A 437 19.62 -18.91 -5.03
C ALA A 437 20.11 -19.14 -6.47
N VAL A 438 19.56 -18.38 -7.44
CA VAL A 438 20.00 -18.38 -8.85
C VAL A 438 20.84 -17.15 -9.22
N GLY A 439 21.43 -16.49 -8.22
CA GLY A 439 22.30 -15.34 -8.42
C GLY A 439 21.60 -14.09 -8.98
N CYS A 440 20.28 -14.01 -8.84
CA CYS A 440 19.49 -12.83 -9.18
C CYS A 440 19.16 -12.00 -7.93
N ASP A 441 18.77 -10.76 -8.15
CA ASP A 441 18.28 -9.84 -7.13
C ASP A 441 17.12 -9.02 -7.72
N ILE A 442 16.59 -8.06 -6.96
CA ILE A 442 15.54 -7.15 -7.40
C ILE A 442 16.02 -5.71 -7.43
N LEU A 443 15.53 -4.91 -8.37
CA LEU A 443 15.77 -3.48 -8.48
C LEU A 443 14.44 -2.75 -8.72
N PRO A 444 14.36 -1.44 -8.42
CA PRO A 444 13.24 -0.63 -8.87
C PRO A 444 13.00 -0.79 -10.36
N LEU A 445 11.73 -0.92 -10.75
CA LEU A 445 11.31 -1.05 -12.13
C LEU A 445 11.55 0.28 -12.86
N THR A 446 12.59 0.30 -13.69
CA THR A 446 12.95 1.44 -14.54
C THR A 446 12.93 1.05 -16.02
N ASP A 447 13.12 -0.23 -16.31
CA ASP A 447 12.95 -0.82 -17.63
C ASP A 447 11.61 -1.56 -17.70
N TRP A 448 10.69 -1.08 -18.53
CA TRP A 448 9.37 -1.69 -18.67
C TRP A 448 9.37 -2.98 -19.49
N ASN A 449 10.51 -3.35 -20.11
CA ASN A 449 10.71 -4.67 -20.68
C ASN A 449 11.17 -5.70 -19.64
N ALA A 450 11.50 -5.28 -18.42
CA ALA A 450 11.97 -6.19 -17.39
C ALA A 450 10.99 -7.32 -17.00
N PRO A 451 9.65 -7.17 -17.11
CA PRO A 451 8.72 -8.31 -16.93
C PRO A 451 8.93 -9.44 -17.96
N ALA A 452 9.62 -9.19 -19.09
CA ALA A 452 9.99 -10.22 -20.06
C ALA A 452 11.22 -11.05 -19.64
N PHE A 453 11.79 -10.78 -18.45
CA PHE A 453 12.84 -11.62 -17.87
C PHE A 453 12.36 -13.07 -17.78
N SER A 454 13.17 -13.99 -18.31
CA SER A 454 12.91 -15.43 -18.23
C SER A 454 14.04 -16.15 -17.53
N PHE A 455 13.66 -17.04 -16.62
CA PHE A 455 14.56 -18.02 -16.04
C PHE A 455 14.88 -19.10 -17.07
N THR A 456 16.07 -19.68 -16.98
CA THR A 456 16.41 -20.87 -17.77
C THR A 456 15.59 -22.08 -17.29
N PRO A 457 15.38 -23.10 -18.13
CA PRO A 457 14.65 -24.30 -17.72
C PRO A 457 15.22 -24.98 -16.46
N ALA A 458 16.55 -25.00 -16.31
CA ALA A 458 17.20 -25.57 -15.13
C ALA A 458 16.95 -24.75 -13.85
N GLU A 459 16.96 -23.41 -13.96
CA GLU A 459 16.59 -22.53 -12.85
C GLU A 459 15.13 -22.73 -12.46
N ILE A 460 14.22 -22.92 -13.44
CA ILE A 460 12.80 -23.16 -13.16
C ILE A 460 12.62 -24.44 -12.35
N GLU A 461 13.25 -25.56 -12.73
CA GLU A 461 13.16 -26.80 -11.96
C GLU A 461 13.70 -26.65 -10.54
N TYR A 462 14.88 -26.04 -10.40
CA TYR A 462 15.52 -25.85 -9.10
C TYR A 462 14.67 -24.98 -8.16
N LEU A 463 14.13 -23.88 -8.67
CA LEU A 463 13.29 -22.98 -7.88
C LEU A 463 11.90 -23.55 -7.60
N ALA A 464 11.36 -24.39 -8.49
CA ALA A 464 10.10 -25.09 -8.29
C ALA A 464 10.23 -26.12 -7.14
N GLU A 465 11.35 -26.86 -7.11
CA GLU A 465 11.66 -27.76 -6.00
C GLU A 465 11.76 -27.01 -4.67
N MET A 466 12.48 -25.88 -4.62
CA MET A 466 12.54 -25.02 -3.43
C MET A 466 11.15 -24.52 -2.99
N GLU A 467 10.29 -24.19 -3.94
CA GLU A 467 8.93 -23.72 -3.64
C GLU A 467 8.05 -24.84 -3.05
N HIS A 468 8.18 -26.06 -3.58
CA HIS A 468 7.48 -27.22 -3.06
C HIS A 468 7.96 -27.61 -1.65
N GLU A 469 9.27 -27.60 -1.41
CA GLU A 469 9.84 -27.83 -0.07
C GLU A 469 9.32 -26.82 0.95
N ARG A 470 9.33 -25.52 0.59
CA ARG A 470 8.75 -24.45 1.42
C ARG A 470 7.27 -24.70 1.73
N TRP A 471 6.48 -25.08 0.72
CA TRP A 471 5.06 -25.40 0.89
C TRP A 471 4.86 -26.60 1.81
N MET A 472 5.61 -27.69 1.63
CA MET A 472 5.55 -28.88 2.48
C MET A 472 5.87 -28.55 3.93
N ASP A 473 6.89 -27.74 4.19
CA ASP A 473 7.28 -27.38 5.56
C ASP A 473 6.24 -26.49 6.24
N ALA A 474 5.61 -25.57 5.50
CA ALA A 474 4.47 -24.81 5.98
C ALA A 474 3.28 -25.71 6.33
N MET A 475 2.98 -26.70 5.47
CA MET A 475 1.91 -27.68 5.70
C MET A 475 2.19 -28.56 6.92
N LYS A 476 3.42 -29.07 7.09
CA LYS A 476 3.84 -29.84 8.28
C LYS A 476 3.68 -29.02 9.56
N THR A 477 4.08 -27.74 9.53
CA THR A 477 3.92 -26.83 10.69
C THR A 477 2.46 -26.63 11.06
N GLN A 478 1.55 -26.70 10.08
CA GLN A 478 0.10 -26.66 10.29
C GLN A 478 -0.49 -28.02 10.72
N GLY A 479 0.33 -29.07 10.82
CA GLY A 479 -0.03 -30.41 11.23
C GLY A 479 -0.55 -31.30 10.10
N PHE A 480 -0.26 -30.96 8.84
CA PHE A 480 -0.60 -31.82 7.71
C PHE A 480 0.38 -32.98 7.54
N SER A 481 -0.14 -34.11 7.04
CA SER A 481 0.64 -35.28 6.66
C SER A 481 0.23 -35.82 5.29
N LEU A 482 1.01 -36.75 4.74
CA LEU A 482 0.67 -37.46 3.52
C LEU A 482 -0.66 -38.23 3.68
N GLY A 483 -1.50 -38.17 2.66
CA GLY A 483 -2.69 -39.01 2.55
C GLY A 483 -3.24 -39.02 1.11
N PRO A 484 -4.12 -39.97 0.76
CA PRO A 484 -4.52 -40.20 -0.63
C PRO A 484 -5.37 -39.08 -1.23
N VAL A 485 -6.00 -38.25 -0.38
CA VAL A 485 -6.86 -37.14 -0.78
C VAL A 485 -6.59 -35.92 0.10
N LYS A 486 -6.84 -34.73 -0.46
CA LYS A 486 -6.82 -33.46 0.28
C LYS A 486 -8.01 -33.46 1.25
N ASP A 487 -7.73 -33.44 2.56
CA ASP A 487 -8.73 -33.40 3.62
C ASP A 487 -8.29 -32.39 4.70
N GLU A 488 -8.99 -31.26 4.78
CA GLU A 488 -8.68 -30.18 5.74
C GLU A 488 -8.95 -30.59 7.19
N GLN A 489 -9.91 -31.48 7.44
CA GLN A 489 -10.26 -31.90 8.80
C GLN A 489 -9.25 -32.92 9.34
N LYS A 490 -8.88 -33.89 8.51
CA LYS A 490 -7.85 -34.89 8.85
C LYS A 490 -6.43 -34.36 8.69
N LYS A 491 -6.29 -33.18 8.10
CA LYS A 491 -5.01 -32.56 7.72
C LYS A 491 -4.17 -33.51 6.87
N THR A 492 -4.73 -34.02 5.79
CA THR A 492 -3.99 -34.85 4.83
C THR A 492 -3.92 -34.21 3.46
N HIS A 493 -2.81 -34.41 2.73
CA HIS A 493 -2.67 -33.94 1.35
C HIS A 493 -1.81 -34.91 0.51
N PRO A 494 -2.21 -35.22 -0.75
CA PRO A 494 -1.50 -36.18 -1.60
C PRO A 494 -0.12 -35.70 -2.04
N SER A 495 0.04 -34.40 -2.29
CA SER A 495 1.32 -33.83 -2.72
C SER A 495 2.38 -33.70 -1.59
N MET A 496 2.16 -34.26 -0.39
CA MET A 496 3.18 -34.25 0.69
C MET A 496 4.23 -35.36 0.50
N VAL A 497 4.86 -35.36 -0.66
CA VAL A 497 5.96 -36.24 -1.08
C VAL A 497 7.09 -35.37 -1.65
N PRO A 498 8.34 -35.88 -1.72
CA PRO A 498 9.45 -35.17 -2.36
C PRO A 498 9.09 -34.68 -3.77
N TYR A 499 9.65 -33.53 -4.19
CA TYR A 499 9.32 -32.91 -5.48
C TYR A 499 9.51 -33.88 -6.66
N ILE A 500 10.54 -34.71 -6.63
CA ILE A 500 10.82 -35.71 -7.67
C ILE A 500 9.69 -36.74 -7.85
N GLU A 501 8.95 -37.05 -6.78
CA GLU A 501 7.86 -38.02 -6.75
C GLU A 501 6.50 -37.42 -7.17
N LEU A 502 6.42 -36.09 -7.34
CA LEU A 502 5.20 -35.44 -7.82
C LEU A 502 4.89 -35.83 -9.28
N SER A 503 3.60 -35.85 -9.59
CA SER A 503 3.15 -35.92 -10.98
C SER A 503 3.51 -34.64 -11.73
N GLU A 504 3.69 -34.72 -13.05
CA GLU A 504 4.00 -33.54 -13.86
C GLU A 504 2.96 -32.41 -13.75
N PRO A 505 1.63 -32.68 -13.67
CA PRO A 505 0.66 -31.63 -13.40
C PRO A 505 0.84 -30.92 -12.06
N GLU A 506 1.29 -31.63 -11.01
CA GLU A 506 1.57 -31.01 -9.72
C GLU A 506 2.85 -30.16 -9.77
N LYS A 507 3.94 -30.67 -10.37
CA LYS A 507 5.18 -29.89 -10.58
C LYS A 507 4.94 -28.63 -11.40
N GLU A 508 4.07 -28.71 -12.39
CA GLU A 508 3.77 -27.57 -13.26
C GLU A 508 3.20 -26.38 -12.49
N LYS A 509 2.46 -26.61 -11.39
CA LYS A 509 1.96 -25.54 -10.52
C LYS A 509 3.11 -24.74 -9.91
N ASP A 510 4.15 -25.41 -9.42
CA ASP A 510 5.32 -24.77 -8.81
C ASP A 510 6.16 -24.06 -9.88
N ARG A 511 6.43 -24.72 -11.01
CA ARG A 511 7.14 -24.11 -12.15
C ARG A 511 6.47 -22.83 -12.63
N ASP A 512 5.14 -22.87 -12.72
CA ASP A 512 4.34 -21.73 -13.11
C ASP A 512 4.40 -20.58 -12.11
N ALA A 513 4.37 -20.87 -10.81
CA ALA A 513 4.57 -19.85 -9.79
C ALA A 513 5.94 -19.16 -9.95
N ILE A 514 6.99 -19.91 -10.30
CA ILE A 514 8.32 -19.36 -10.58
C ILE A 514 8.32 -18.48 -11.83
N ARG A 515 7.71 -18.93 -12.93
CA ARG A 515 7.62 -18.14 -14.18
C ARG A 515 6.90 -16.80 -13.97
N MET A 516 5.99 -16.72 -13.01
CA MET A 516 5.23 -15.50 -12.72
C MET A 516 5.95 -14.49 -11.83
N ILE A 517 7.08 -14.85 -11.19
CA ILE A 517 7.83 -13.94 -10.31
C ILE A 517 8.12 -12.57 -10.94
N PRO A 518 8.63 -12.45 -12.18
CA PRO A 518 8.88 -11.15 -12.81
C PRO A 518 7.61 -10.31 -12.94
N ARG A 519 6.45 -10.95 -13.20
CA ARG A 519 5.15 -10.29 -13.30
C ARG A 519 4.64 -9.83 -11.93
N TYR A 520 4.84 -10.61 -10.87
CA TYR A 520 4.46 -10.21 -9.51
C TYR A 520 5.27 -9.01 -9.02
N LEU A 521 6.59 -9.04 -9.23
CA LEU A 521 7.47 -7.92 -8.87
C LEU A 521 7.10 -6.65 -9.62
N SER A 522 6.66 -6.76 -10.88
CA SER A 522 6.25 -5.57 -11.62
C SER A 522 4.96 -4.92 -11.08
N LEU A 523 4.15 -5.63 -10.29
CA LEU A 523 2.95 -5.06 -9.64
C LEU A 523 3.28 -4.15 -8.45
N ILE A 524 4.51 -4.24 -7.95
CA ILE A 524 5.04 -3.47 -6.82
C ILE A 524 6.22 -2.59 -7.26
N ASP A 525 6.31 -2.31 -8.57
CA ASP A 525 7.35 -1.49 -9.19
C ASP A 525 8.79 -2.00 -8.95
N PHE A 526 8.96 -3.32 -8.96
CA PHE A 526 10.24 -4.00 -8.96
C PHE A 526 10.46 -4.84 -10.22
N GLN A 527 11.72 -5.10 -10.53
CA GLN A 527 12.15 -6.00 -11.59
C GLN A 527 13.22 -6.96 -11.09
N VAL A 528 13.29 -8.14 -11.72
CA VAL A 528 14.43 -9.04 -11.56
C VAL A 528 15.66 -8.42 -12.19
N TYR A 529 16.79 -8.49 -11.49
CA TYR A 529 18.09 -8.05 -11.93
C TYR A 529 19.09 -9.21 -11.81
N ARG A 530 19.80 -9.50 -12.89
CA ARG A 530 20.91 -10.46 -12.89
C ARG A 530 22.23 -9.69 -13.02
N PRO A 531 23.06 -9.63 -11.97
CA PRO A 531 24.35 -8.96 -12.05
C PRO A 531 25.24 -9.59 -13.14
N PRO A 532 25.94 -8.78 -13.95
CA PRO A 532 26.91 -9.30 -14.89
C PRO A 532 28.05 -10.00 -14.13
N GLY A 533 28.34 -11.25 -14.50
CA GLY A 533 29.46 -12.03 -13.93
C GLY A 533 29.16 -12.78 -12.63
N ASN A 534 27.89 -12.92 -12.20
CA ASN A 534 27.56 -13.75 -11.03
C ASN A 534 27.69 -15.26 -11.36
N PRO A 535 28.55 -16.05 -10.67
CA PRO A 535 28.88 -17.44 -11.00
C PRO A 535 27.76 -18.47 -10.78
N ALA A 536 26.53 -18.08 -10.43
CA ALA A 536 25.43 -19.04 -10.23
C ALA A 536 25.12 -19.89 -11.49
N LYS A 537 25.57 -19.48 -12.68
CA LYS A 537 25.56 -20.30 -13.90
C LYS A 537 26.31 -21.63 -13.76
N GLU A 538 27.31 -21.73 -12.89
CA GLU A 538 28.15 -22.92 -12.71
C GLU A 538 27.73 -23.80 -11.51
N ALA A 539 26.91 -23.28 -10.60
CA ALA A 539 26.58 -23.95 -9.32
C ALA A 539 25.33 -24.85 -9.37
N ILE A 540 24.36 -24.56 -10.24
CA ILE A 540 23.09 -25.32 -10.29
C ILE A 540 23.31 -26.79 -10.72
N PRO A 541 24.20 -27.12 -11.69
CA PRO A 541 24.53 -28.51 -12.00
C PRO A 541 25.32 -29.22 -10.88
N ALA A 542 26.12 -28.49 -10.09
CA ALA A 542 26.97 -29.06 -9.04
C ALA A 542 26.18 -29.46 -7.79
N LEU A 543 25.13 -28.71 -7.43
CA LEU A 543 24.31 -28.96 -6.24
C LEU A 543 23.41 -30.21 -6.35
N ARG A 544 23.07 -30.65 -7.57
CA ARG A 544 22.35 -31.91 -7.79
C ARG A 544 23.23 -33.14 -7.54
N ASN A 545 24.50 -33.08 -7.95
CA ASN A 545 25.43 -34.21 -7.80
C ASN A 545 25.90 -34.45 -6.36
N GLU A 546 25.68 -33.51 -5.43
CA GLU A 546 26.02 -33.68 -4.01
C GLU A 546 24.84 -34.14 -3.13
N ARG A 547 23.61 -34.19 -3.69
CA ARG A 547 22.39 -34.57 -2.96
C ARG A 547 21.74 -35.88 -3.44
N GLU A 548 22.30 -36.50 -4.50
CA GLU A 548 22.11 -37.92 -4.84
C GLU A 548 23.14 -38.78 -4.08
#